data_AF-A0A2R6RBR2-F1
#
_entry.id   AF-A0A2R6RBR2-F1
#
_cell.length_a   1.000
_cell.length_b   1.000
_cell.length_c   1.000
_cell.angle_alpha   90.00
_cell.angle_beta   90.00
_cell.angle_gamma   90.00
#
_symmetry.space_group_name_H-M   'P 1'
#
loop_
_entity.id
_entity.type
_entity.pdbx_description
1 polymer ?
#
loop_
_entity_poly.entity_id
_entity_poly.type
_entity_poly.pdbx_seq_one_letter_code
_entity_poly.pdbx_strand_id
1 'polypeptide(L)'
;MSASASYLARRAAQKERVRILYRRALKDTLNWAVHRHLFYQDASELREKFDANKNVDGIETIERLIADGEAAYNKWRHPDPYIVPWAPGGSKFNRNPTPPPGIEIVYDFGREDHN
;
A
#
# COMPACT_ATOMS: atom_id res chain seq x y z
N MET A 1 27.46 7.62 -16.97
CA MET A 1 27.08 7.83 -15.56
C MET A 1 28.15 7.23 -14.66
N SER A 2 28.58 7.92 -13.60
CA SER A 2 29.62 7.41 -12.67
C SER A 2 29.13 6.12 -11.98
N ALA A 3 30.02 5.11 -11.85
CA ALA A 3 29.71 3.84 -11.21
C ALA A 3 29.20 4.00 -9.76
N SER A 4 29.67 5.02 -9.05
CA SER A 4 29.22 5.36 -7.69
C SER A 4 27.76 5.85 -7.66
N ALA A 5 27.36 6.69 -8.62
CA ALA A 5 25.99 7.18 -8.71
C ALA A 5 24.99 6.05 -8.99
N SER A 6 25.35 5.10 -9.86
CA SER A 6 24.55 3.91 -10.16
C SER A 6 24.35 3.02 -8.93
N TYR A 7 25.42 2.79 -8.16
CA TYR A 7 25.37 2.00 -6.93
C TYR A 7 24.43 2.63 -5.89
N LEU A 8 24.54 3.94 -5.66
CA LEU A 8 23.68 4.65 -4.71
C LEU A 8 22.21 4.62 -5.11
N ALA A 9 21.92 4.81 -6.41
CA ALA A 9 20.56 4.72 -6.94
C ALA A 9 19.95 3.32 -6.72
N ARG A 10 20.72 2.25 -6.99
CA ARG A 10 20.29 0.87 -6.71
C ARG A 10 20.00 0.65 -5.22
N ARG A 11 20.88 1.09 -4.33
CA ARG A 11 20.66 0.98 -2.88
C ARG A 11 19.43 1.75 -2.42
N ALA A 12 19.18 2.94 -2.96
CA ALA A 12 17.98 3.71 -2.66
C ALA A 12 16.70 2.98 -3.10
N ALA A 13 16.68 2.44 -4.33
CA ALA A 13 15.57 1.65 -4.85
C ALA A 13 15.30 0.39 -4.02
N GLN A 14 16.35 -0.35 -3.63
CA GLN A 14 16.25 -1.51 -2.74
C GLN A 14 15.60 -1.14 -1.40
N LYS A 15 16.06 -0.05 -0.78
CA LYS A 15 15.53 0.44 0.49
C LYS A 15 14.05 0.81 0.38
N GLU A 16 13.66 1.43 -0.72
CA GLU A 16 12.26 1.76 -1.00
C GLU A 16 11.41 0.50 -1.17
N ARG A 17 11.86 -0.47 -1.98
CA ARG A 17 11.16 -1.75 -2.21
C ARG A 17 10.95 -2.52 -0.91
N VAL A 18 11.98 -2.65 -0.07
CA VAL A 18 11.86 -3.31 1.25
C VAL A 18 10.82 -2.61 2.12
N ARG A 19 10.83 -1.27 2.17
CA ARG A 19 9.86 -0.49 2.95
C ARG A 19 8.42 -0.65 2.44
N ILE A 20 8.24 -0.69 1.12
CA ILE A 20 6.94 -0.95 0.50
C ILE A 20 6.47 -2.37 0.82
N LEU A 21 7.35 -3.37 0.64
CA LEU A 21 7.05 -4.77 0.92
C LEU A 21 6.66 -4.97 2.39
N TYR A 22 7.43 -4.42 3.33
CA TYR A 22 7.12 -4.51 4.77
C TYR A 22 5.75 -3.91 5.10
N ARG A 23 5.45 -2.70 4.59
CA ARG A 23 4.14 -2.06 4.81
C ARG A 23 2.99 -2.89 4.23
N ARG A 24 3.17 -3.46 3.04
CA ARG A 24 2.16 -4.31 2.38
C ARG A 24 1.95 -5.62 3.14
N ALA A 25 3.03 -6.31 3.50
CA ALA A 25 2.98 -7.54 4.27
C ALA A 25 2.32 -7.35 5.64
N LEU A 26 2.65 -6.26 6.35
CA LEU A 26 2.04 -5.96 7.65
C LEU A 26 0.54 -5.66 7.52
N LYS A 27 0.12 -4.94 6.46
CA LYS A 27 -1.29 -4.68 6.19
C LYS A 27 -2.04 -5.98 5.89
N ASP A 28 -1.47 -6.86 5.08
CA ASP A 28 -2.10 -8.15 4.76
C ASP A 28 -2.14 -9.10 5.95
N THR A 29 -1.12 -9.08 6.80
CA THR A 29 -1.14 -9.81 8.08
C THR A 29 -2.33 -9.37 8.93
N LEU A 30 -2.61 -8.06 8.99
CA LEU A 30 -3.80 -7.56 9.68
C LEU A 30 -5.11 -7.97 8.99
N ASN A 31 -5.16 -7.95 7.65
CA ASN A 31 -6.34 -8.36 6.88
C ASN A 31 -6.72 -9.81 7.20
N TRP A 32 -5.72 -10.70 7.32
CA TRP A 32 -5.94 -12.11 7.68
C TRP A 32 -6.26 -12.32 9.16
N ALA A 33 -5.52 -11.69 10.07
CA ALA A 33 -5.64 -11.96 11.50
C ALA A 33 -6.99 -11.51 12.07
N VAL A 34 -7.56 -10.40 11.56
CA VAL A 34 -8.80 -9.72 12.02
C VAL A 34 -8.72 -9.22 13.47
N HIS A 35 -8.39 -10.09 14.42
CA HIS A 35 -8.21 -9.80 15.84
C HIS A 35 -6.80 -9.31 16.19
N ARG A 36 -6.74 -8.32 17.09
CA ARG A 36 -5.48 -7.63 17.44
C ARG A 36 -4.45 -8.52 18.13
N HIS A 37 -4.88 -9.42 19.00
CA HIS A 37 -3.95 -10.27 19.76
C HIS A 37 -3.18 -11.24 18.85
N LEU A 38 -3.86 -11.84 17.85
CA LEU A 38 -3.21 -12.65 16.81
C LEU A 38 -2.28 -11.78 15.95
N PHE A 39 -2.79 -10.64 15.49
CA PHE A 39 -2.02 -9.71 14.67
C PHE A 39 -0.70 -9.28 15.33
N TYR A 40 -0.68 -9.00 16.64
CA TYR A 40 0.54 -8.53 17.30
C TYR A 40 1.65 -9.59 17.30
N GLN A 41 1.30 -10.85 17.51
CA GLN A 41 2.26 -11.94 17.43
C GLN A 41 2.79 -12.07 16.00
N ASP A 42 1.90 -12.20 15.02
CA ASP A 42 2.28 -12.37 13.60
C ASP A 42 3.09 -11.16 13.08
N ALA A 43 2.75 -9.95 13.51
CA ALA A 43 3.47 -8.73 13.17
C ALA A 43 4.89 -8.70 13.76
N SER A 44 5.06 -9.21 15.00
CA SER A 44 6.38 -9.34 15.63
C SER A 44 7.24 -10.35 14.86
N GLU A 45 6.69 -11.53 14.57
CA GLU A 45 7.37 -12.57 13.79
C GLU A 45 7.73 -12.07 12.38
N LEU A 46 6.84 -11.31 11.74
CA LEU A 46 7.13 -10.66 10.46
C LEU A 46 8.31 -9.69 10.60
N ARG A 47 8.32 -8.85 11.64
CA ARG A 47 9.41 -7.88 11.86
C ARG A 47 10.74 -8.57 12.12
N GLU A 48 10.76 -9.64 12.91
CA GLU A 48 11.97 -10.43 13.17
C GLU A 48 12.58 -11.00 11.88
N LYS A 49 11.76 -11.49 10.94
CA LYS A 49 12.23 -11.95 9.62
C LYS A 49 12.93 -10.86 8.81
N PHE A 50 12.42 -9.63 8.85
CA PHE A 50 13.07 -8.48 8.19
C PHE A 50 14.34 -8.06 8.93
N ASP A 51 14.31 -8.00 10.26
CA ASP A 51 15.45 -7.59 11.09
C ASP A 51 16.61 -8.59 11.01
N ALA A 52 16.34 -9.88 10.84
CA ALA A 52 17.35 -10.92 10.63
C ALA A 52 18.22 -10.65 9.38
N ASN A 53 17.66 -10.00 8.36
CA ASN A 53 18.32 -9.73 7.07
C ASN A 53 18.75 -8.26 6.89
N LYS A 54 18.61 -7.41 7.92
CA LYS A 54 18.83 -5.96 7.80
C LYS A 54 20.27 -5.55 7.49
N ASN A 55 21.24 -6.39 7.87
CA ASN A 55 22.69 -6.13 7.77
C ASN A 55 23.34 -6.82 6.56
N VAL A 56 22.57 -7.29 5.58
CA VAL A 56 23.13 -7.89 4.36
C VAL A 56 23.67 -6.79 3.45
N ASP A 57 24.94 -6.91 3.05
CA ASP A 57 25.63 -5.89 2.24
C ASP A 57 25.67 -6.19 0.74
N GLY A 58 25.60 -7.46 0.34
CA GLY A 58 25.69 -7.86 -1.06
C GLY A 58 24.47 -7.42 -1.88
N ILE A 59 24.67 -6.55 -2.87
CA ILE A 59 23.58 -5.98 -3.71
C ILE A 59 22.72 -7.10 -4.33
N GLU A 60 23.36 -8.08 -4.97
CA GLU A 60 22.67 -9.18 -5.65
C GLU A 60 21.95 -10.09 -4.66
N THR A 61 22.55 -10.31 -3.48
CA THR A 61 21.90 -11.05 -2.39
C THR A 61 20.65 -10.34 -1.91
N ILE A 62 20.70 -9.01 -1.77
CA ILE A 62 19.56 -8.20 -1.37
C ILE A 62 18.45 -8.24 -2.42
N GLU A 63 18.79 -8.16 -3.71
CA GLU A 63 17.79 -8.31 -4.79
C GLU A 63 17.09 -9.66 -4.72
N ARG A 64 17.83 -10.75 -4.52
CA ARG A 64 17.25 -12.08 -4.36
C ARG A 64 16.33 -12.16 -3.15
N LEU A 65 16.76 -11.64 -1.99
CA LEU A 65 15.94 -11.62 -0.78
C LEU A 65 14.65 -10.80 -0.95
N ILE A 66 14.72 -9.67 -1.66
CA ILE A 66 13.55 -8.87 -1.98
C ILE A 66 12.61 -9.66 -2.91
N ALA A 67 13.14 -10.31 -3.95
CA ALA A 67 12.36 -11.12 -4.87
C ALA A 67 11.66 -12.30 -4.16
N ASP A 68 12.37 -13.01 -3.29
CA ASP A 68 11.83 -14.11 -2.50
C ASP A 68 10.72 -13.60 -1.55
N GLY A 69 10.94 -12.46 -0.92
CA GLY A 69 9.95 -11.80 -0.07
C GLY A 69 8.71 -11.33 -0.82
N GLU A 70 8.87 -10.75 -2.02
CA GLU A 70 7.78 -10.35 -2.90
C GLU A 70 6.98 -11.57 -3.40
N ALA A 71 7.65 -12.68 -3.73
CA ALA A 71 6.99 -13.93 -4.12
C ALA A 71 6.19 -14.53 -2.97
N ALA A 72 6.75 -14.57 -1.77
CA ALA A 72 6.06 -15.04 -0.57
C ALA A 72 4.84 -14.16 -0.23
N TYR A 73 4.98 -12.84 -0.31
CA TYR A 73 3.87 -11.91 -0.13
C TYR A 73 2.77 -12.13 -1.17
N ASN A 74 3.12 -12.27 -2.45
CA ASN A 74 2.15 -12.47 -3.52
C ASN A 74 1.37 -13.78 -3.35
N LYS A 75 2.02 -14.85 -2.86
CA LYS A 75 1.37 -16.14 -2.57
C LYS A 75 0.30 -16.03 -1.48
N TRP A 76 0.55 -15.24 -0.45
CA TRP A 76 -0.32 -15.13 0.73
C TRP A 76 -1.17 -13.86 0.76
N ARG A 77 -1.29 -13.20 -0.40
CA ARG A 77 -2.03 -11.95 -0.50
C ARG A 77 -3.51 -12.18 -0.17
N HIS A 78 -4.08 -11.30 0.64
CA HIS A 78 -5.51 -11.40 0.95
C HIS A 78 -6.34 -11.09 -0.31
N PRO A 79 -7.36 -11.91 -0.67
CA PRO A 79 -8.15 -11.73 -1.89
C PRO A 79 -9.01 -10.45 -1.86
N ASP A 80 -9.49 -10.06 -0.68
CA ASP A 80 -10.32 -8.87 -0.46
C ASP A 80 -9.79 -8.01 0.71
N PRO A 81 -8.70 -7.26 0.52
CA PRO A 81 -8.04 -6.56 1.61
C PRO A 81 -8.88 -5.38 2.12
N TYR A 82 -8.74 -5.02 3.41
CA TYR A 82 -9.43 -3.84 3.94
C TYR A 82 -8.99 -2.55 3.24
N ILE A 83 -9.97 -1.81 2.73
CA ILE A 83 -9.82 -0.48 2.13
C ILE A 83 -10.64 0.50 2.95
N VAL A 84 -10.01 1.60 3.37
CA VAL A 84 -10.72 2.65 4.11
C VAL A 84 -11.84 3.23 3.23
N PRO A 85 -13.03 3.51 3.77
CA PRO A 85 -14.21 3.77 2.96
C PRO A 85 -14.05 4.85 1.87
N TRP A 86 -13.31 5.91 2.12
CA TRP A 86 -13.15 7.05 1.19
C TRP A 86 -11.96 6.93 0.22
N ALA A 87 -11.09 5.93 0.37
CA ALA A 87 -9.97 5.73 -0.55
C ALA A 87 -10.44 5.03 -1.84
N PRO A 88 -9.69 5.12 -2.94
CA PRO A 88 -9.98 4.34 -4.15
C PRO A 88 -10.22 2.86 -3.84
N GLY A 89 -11.34 2.32 -4.33
CA GLY A 89 -11.79 0.94 -4.04
C GLY A 89 -12.59 0.78 -2.74
N GLY A 90 -12.75 1.84 -1.95
CA GLY A 90 -13.57 1.84 -0.73
C GLY A 90 -15.06 2.09 -1.00
N SER A 91 -15.91 1.71 -0.05
CA SER A 91 -17.38 1.77 -0.17
C SER A 91 -17.99 3.18 -0.27
N LYS A 92 -17.23 4.22 0.06
CA LYS A 92 -17.64 5.64 -0.01
C LYS A 92 -16.80 6.44 -0.99
N PHE A 93 -15.95 5.79 -1.79
CA PHE A 93 -15.15 6.47 -2.80
C PHE A 93 -16.07 7.12 -3.84
N ASN A 94 -15.86 8.41 -4.12
CA ASN A 94 -16.69 9.21 -5.03
C ASN A 94 -18.21 9.13 -4.75
N ARG A 95 -18.61 8.92 -3.49
CA ARG A 95 -20.03 8.94 -3.13
C ARG A 95 -20.64 10.33 -3.33
N ASN A 96 -19.92 11.38 -2.96
CA ASN A 96 -20.31 12.79 -3.09
C ASN A 96 -19.15 13.60 -3.68
N PRO A 97 -18.86 13.52 -5.00
CA PRO A 97 -17.83 14.34 -5.60
C PRO A 97 -18.26 15.81 -5.63
N THR A 98 -17.29 16.73 -5.54
CA THR A 98 -17.57 18.15 -5.80
C THR A 98 -18.09 18.31 -7.23
N PRO A 99 -19.20 19.04 -7.45
CA PRO A 99 -19.69 19.31 -8.79
C PRO A 99 -18.59 19.93 -9.67
N PRO A 100 -18.56 19.58 -10.97
CA PRO A 100 -17.74 20.28 -11.94
C PRO A 100 -18.01 21.80 -11.94
N PRO A 101 -17.00 22.64 -12.24
CA PRO A 101 -17.22 24.07 -12.43
C PRO A 101 -18.28 24.34 -13.51
N GLY A 102 -19.14 25.34 -13.28
CA GLY A 102 -20.21 25.73 -14.22
C GLY A 102 -21.53 24.96 -14.06
N ILE A 103 -21.63 24.08 -13.07
CA ILE A 103 -22.89 23.46 -12.66
C ILE A 103 -23.41 24.18 -11.41
N GLU A 104 -24.59 24.77 -11.51
CA GLU A 104 -25.28 25.43 -10.41
C GLU A 104 -26.49 24.59 -9.99
N ILE A 105 -26.71 24.48 -8.68
CA ILE A 105 -27.93 23.91 -8.14
C ILE A 105 -28.98 25.02 -8.18
N VAL A 106 -29.91 24.93 -9.12
CA VAL A 106 -31.04 25.85 -9.21
C VAL A 106 -32.11 25.44 -8.21
N TYR A 107 -32.37 26.29 -7.21
CA TYR A 107 -33.38 26.06 -6.16
C TYR A 107 -34.76 26.63 -6.55
N ASP A 108 -35.16 26.46 -7.80
CA ASP A 108 -36.41 27.00 -8.36
C ASP A 108 -37.63 26.11 -8.01
N PHE A 109 -37.42 24.83 -7.70
CA PHE A 109 -38.46 23.86 -7.33
C PHE A 109 -39.67 23.79 -8.30
N GLY A 110 -39.46 24.02 -9.59
CA GLY A 110 -40.51 23.89 -10.62
C GLY A 110 -41.38 25.15 -10.77
N ARG A 111 -40.86 26.32 -10.38
CA ARG A 111 -41.39 27.65 -10.65
C ARG A 111 -40.73 28.29 -11.88
N GLU A 112 -40.36 27.47 -12.86
CA GLU A 112 -39.78 27.96 -14.10
C GLU A 112 -40.83 28.84 -14.80
N ASP A 113 -40.49 30.09 -15.12
CA ASP A 113 -41.39 30.97 -15.86
C ASP A 113 -41.65 30.36 -17.24
N HIS A 114 -42.83 29.76 -17.43
CA HIS A 114 -43.30 29.28 -18.72
C HIS A 114 -43.73 30.48 -19.57
N ASN A 115 -42.89 30.88 -20.53
CA ASN A 115 -43.26 31.86 -21.56
C ASN A 115 -43.49 31.18 -22.91
#